data_AF-A0A4W6EZC7-F1
#
_entry.id   AF-A0A4W6EZC7-F1
#
_cell.length_a   1.000
_cell.length_b   1.000
_cell.length_c   1.000
_cell.angle_alpha   90.00
_cell.angle_beta   90.00
_cell.angle_gamma   90.00
#
_symmetry.space_group_name_H-M   'P 1'
#
loop_
_entity.id
_entity.type
_entity.pdbx_description
1 polymer ?
#
loop_
_entity_poly.entity_id
_entity_poly.type
_entity_poly.pdbx_seq_one_letter_code
_entity_poly.pdbx_strand_id
1 'polypeptide(L)'
;MAMNVAVNVDLKAGHSYYCFELLAWLNETLQTGFTKVEQVCTGAAYCQLMDCLFPGSLDLSRIRFQSNQTVDYIHNYSLLHSAFRKVGVVQVSTFI
;
A
#
# COMPACT_ATOMS: atom_id res chain seq x y z
N MET A 1 -11.87 -2.63 20.33
CA MET A 1 -10.76 -1.66 20.30
C MET A 1 -11.02 -0.76 19.10
N ALA A 2 -11.23 0.55 19.30
CA ALA A 2 -11.44 1.46 18.19
C ALA A 2 -10.14 1.57 17.37
N MET A 3 -10.23 1.46 16.06
CA MET A 3 -9.06 1.59 15.19
C MET A 3 -8.70 3.08 15.15
N ASN A 4 -7.41 3.41 15.27
CA ASN A 4 -6.97 4.79 15.14
C ASN A 4 -7.32 5.32 13.75
N VAL A 5 -7.85 6.54 13.68
CA VAL A 5 -8.19 7.20 12.41
C VAL A 5 -6.90 7.71 11.75
N ALA A 6 -6.82 7.56 10.43
CA ALA A 6 -5.69 8.05 9.64
C ALA A 6 -5.64 9.57 9.60
N VAL A 7 -4.43 10.11 9.67
CA VAL A 7 -4.16 11.53 9.41
C VAL A 7 -3.91 11.70 7.91
N ASN A 8 -4.76 12.47 7.23
CA ASN A 8 -4.63 12.75 5.81
C ASN A 8 -3.59 13.87 5.59
N VAL A 9 -2.69 13.69 4.62
CA VAL A 9 -1.58 14.61 4.33
C VAL A 9 -1.70 15.12 2.89
N ASP A 10 -1.65 16.43 2.70
CA ASP A 10 -1.60 17.05 1.37
C ASP A 10 -0.16 17.05 0.84
N LEU A 11 0.02 16.51 -0.37
CA LEU A 11 1.32 16.52 -1.05
C LEU A 11 1.67 17.94 -1.50
N LYS A 12 2.73 18.51 -0.93
CA LYS A 12 3.31 19.76 -1.44
C LYS A 12 4.20 19.43 -2.65
N ALA A 13 3.92 20.07 -3.79
CA ALA A 13 4.76 19.95 -4.97
C ALA A 13 6.19 20.40 -4.63
N GLY A 14 7.19 19.52 -4.80
CA GLY A 14 8.59 19.86 -4.55
C GLY A 14 9.53 18.70 -4.23
N HIS A 15 9.02 17.52 -3.90
CA HIS A 15 9.86 16.35 -3.62
C HIS A 15 9.74 15.34 -4.77
N SER A 16 10.75 15.30 -5.64
CA SER A 16 10.93 14.18 -6.56
C SER A 16 11.54 13.03 -5.77
N TYR A 17 10.78 11.98 -5.51
CA TYR A 17 11.30 10.77 -4.91
C TYR A 17 11.88 9.88 -6.00
N TYR A 18 13.15 9.51 -5.88
CA TYR A 18 13.78 8.59 -6.83
C TYR A 18 13.28 7.17 -6.56
N CYS A 19 12.95 6.40 -7.62
CA CYS A 19 12.46 5.03 -7.49
C CYS A 19 13.37 4.16 -6.61
N PHE A 20 14.69 4.39 -6.67
CA PHE A 20 15.67 3.68 -5.84
C PHE A 20 15.46 3.95 -4.33
N GLU A 21 15.22 5.20 -3.95
CA GLU A 21 15.01 5.58 -2.55
C GLU A 21 13.71 4.97 -2.00
N LEU A 22 12.65 4.98 -2.81
CA LEU A 22 11.39 4.29 -2.49
C LEU A 22 11.61 2.80 -2.24
N LEU A 23 12.34 2.13 -3.14
CA LEU A 23 12.60 0.69 -3.01
C LEU A 23 13.47 0.38 -1.80
N ALA A 24 14.49 1.19 -1.51
CA ALA A 24 15.33 1.03 -0.33
C ALA A 24 14.49 1.12 0.95
N TRP A 25 13.66 2.16 1.06
CA TRP A 25 12.78 2.34 2.21
C TRP A 25 11.76 1.21 2.37
N LEU A 26 11.13 0.75 1.29
CA LEU A 26 10.19 -0.37 1.33
C LEU A 26 10.87 -1.66 1.77
N ASN A 27 12.06 -1.94 1.24
CA ASN A 27 12.82 -3.14 1.60
C ASN A 27 13.24 -3.15 3.07
N GLU A 28 13.67 -2.01 3.61
CA GLU A 28 13.99 -1.88 5.03
C GLU A 28 12.74 -2.02 5.90
N THR A 29 11.65 -1.33 5.54
CA THR A 29 10.42 -1.29 6.34
C THR A 29 9.70 -2.64 6.38
N LEU A 30 9.59 -3.30 5.22
CA LEU A 30 8.80 -4.53 5.07
C LEU A 30 9.65 -5.80 5.07
N GLN A 31 10.98 -5.67 5.22
CA GLN A 31 11.93 -6.78 5.11
C GLN A 31 11.78 -7.53 3.78
N THR A 32 11.71 -6.78 2.68
CA THR A 32 11.55 -7.29 1.31
C THR A 32 12.83 -7.16 0.48
N GLY A 33 12.81 -7.74 -0.73
CA GLY A 33 13.94 -7.71 -1.69
C GLY A 33 13.55 -7.17 -3.06
N PHE A 34 12.77 -6.09 -3.12
CA PHE A 34 12.41 -5.45 -4.38
C PHE A 34 13.65 -4.87 -5.06
N THR A 35 13.79 -5.17 -6.35
CA THR A 35 14.87 -4.68 -7.21
C THR A 35 14.36 -3.75 -8.31
N LYS A 36 13.05 -3.78 -8.58
CA LYS A 36 12.41 -2.92 -9.57
C LYS A 36 11.08 -2.36 -9.07
N VAL A 37 10.73 -1.15 -9.53
CA VAL A 37 9.52 -0.45 -9.08
C VAL A 37 8.24 -1.16 -9.53
N GLU A 38 8.27 -1.92 -10.62
CA GLU A 38 7.11 -2.65 -11.12
C GLU A 38 6.66 -3.75 -10.14
N GLN A 39 7.55 -4.23 -9.28
CA GLN A 39 7.22 -5.22 -8.26
C GLN A 39 6.28 -4.66 -7.18
N VAL A 40 6.32 -3.34 -6.94
CA VAL A 40 5.44 -2.68 -5.97
C VAL A 40 4.06 -2.35 -6.57
N CYS A 41 3.93 -2.33 -7.90
CA CYS A 41 2.66 -2.10 -8.60
C CYS A 41 1.62 -3.21 -8.38
N THR A 42 2.00 -4.34 -7.77
CA THR A 42 1.09 -5.44 -7.44
C THR A 42 0.10 -5.09 -6.31
N GLY A 43 0.34 -4.00 -5.58
CA GLY A 43 -0.47 -3.58 -4.44
C GLY A 43 -0.14 -4.30 -3.11
N ALA A 44 0.66 -5.37 -3.15
CA ALA A 44 0.94 -6.20 -1.98
C ALA A 44 1.75 -5.46 -0.91
N ALA A 45 2.80 -4.71 -1.32
CA ALA A 45 3.62 -3.92 -0.41
C ALA A 45 2.79 -2.85 0.33
N TYR A 46 1.85 -2.20 -0.37
CA TYR A 46 0.95 -1.21 0.24
C TYR A 46 -0.02 -1.85 1.24
N CYS A 47 -0.49 -3.07 0.97
CA CYS A 47 -1.29 -3.82 1.94
C CYS A 47 -0.48 -4.17 3.20
N GLN A 48 0.79 -4.55 3.07
CA GLN A 48 1.65 -4.79 4.24
C GLN A 48 1.88 -3.52 5.05
N LEU A 49 2.18 -2.39 4.39
CA LEU A 49 2.32 -1.10 5.07
C LEU A 49 1.05 -0.73 5.85
N MET A 50 -0.13 -1.00 5.27
CA MET A 50 -1.40 -0.72 5.92
C MET A 50 -1.60 -1.55 7.19
N ASP A 51 -1.15 -2.81 7.21
CA ASP A 51 -1.15 -3.63 8.42
C ASP A 51 -0.11 -3.17 9.46
N CYS A 52 1.08 -2.73 9.02
CA CYS A 52 2.09 -2.14 9.93
C CYS A 52 1.57 -0.88 10.62
N LEU A 53 0.86 -0.01 9.89
CA LEU A 53 0.33 1.25 10.41
C LEU A 53 -0.95 1.04 11.23
N PHE A 54 -1.83 0.15 10.77
CA PHE A 54 -3.13 -0.11 11.35
C PHE A 54 -3.38 -1.63 11.41
N PRO A 55 -2.81 -2.32 12.42
CA PRO A 55 -2.94 -3.77 12.55
C PRO A 55 -4.41 -4.21 12.54
N GLY A 56 -4.74 -5.21 11.72
CA GLY A 56 -6.10 -5.73 11.58
C GLY A 56 -7.04 -4.89 10.70
N SER A 57 -6.54 -3.83 10.06
CA SER A 57 -7.30 -3.07 9.05
C SER A 57 -7.64 -3.92 7.82
N LEU A 58 -6.80 -4.90 7.50
CA LEU A 58 -6.99 -5.89 6.45
C LEU A 58 -6.52 -7.29 6.88
N ASP A 59 -6.94 -8.31 6.13
CA ASP A 59 -6.56 -9.69 6.35
C ASP A 59 -5.38 -10.05 5.43
N LEU A 60 -4.19 -10.17 6.01
CA LEU A 60 -2.95 -10.47 5.29
C LEU A 60 -3.02 -11.80 4.52
N SER A 61 -3.81 -12.77 4.98
CA SER A 61 -3.94 -14.08 4.32
C SER A 61 -4.60 -14.01 2.95
N ARG A 62 -5.33 -12.90 2.69
CA ARG A 62 -6.02 -12.67 1.42
C ARG A 62 -5.15 -11.96 0.39
N ILE A 63 -3.96 -11.47 0.75
CA ILE A 63 -3.09 -10.73 -0.15
C ILE A 63 -2.39 -11.70 -1.12
N ARG A 64 -2.35 -11.33 -2.39
CA ARG A 64 -1.64 -12.09 -3.45
C ARG A 64 -0.24 -11.53 -3.64
N PHE A 65 0.75 -12.11 -2.94
CA PHE A 65 2.14 -11.64 -2.91
C PHE A 65 2.96 -11.99 -4.16
N GLN A 66 2.75 -13.17 -4.75
CA GLN A 66 3.56 -13.71 -5.84
C GLN A 66 2.77 -13.76 -7.15
N SER A 67 2.14 -12.64 -7.54
CA SER A 67 1.36 -12.57 -8.76
C SER A 67 2.02 -11.73 -9.85
N ASN A 68 1.82 -12.17 -11.09
CA ASN A 68 2.09 -11.44 -12.32
C ASN A 68 0.82 -11.10 -13.14
N GLN A 69 -0.36 -11.28 -12.55
CA GLN A 69 -1.65 -11.13 -13.23
C GLN A 69 -2.39 -9.87 -12.78
N THR A 70 -2.89 -9.08 -13.72
CA THR A 70 -3.64 -7.83 -13.43
C THR A 70 -4.85 -8.06 -12.51
N VAL A 71 -5.54 -9.19 -12.64
CA VAL A 71 -6.67 -9.56 -11.78
C VAL A 71 -6.27 -9.67 -10.31
N ASP A 72 -5.03 -10.08 -10.03
CA ASP A 72 -4.52 -10.17 -8.68
C ASP A 72 -4.13 -8.80 -8.12
N TYR A 73 -3.68 -7.89 -8.99
CA TYR A 73 -3.40 -6.51 -8.60
C TYR A 73 -4.70 -5.81 -8.22
N ILE A 74 -5.74 -5.94 -9.04
CA ILE A 74 -7.09 -5.42 -8.76
C ILE A 74 -7.61 -5.94 -7.42
N HIS A 75 -7.43 -7.24 -7.15
CA HIS A 75 -7.80 -7.84 -5.88
C HIS A 75 -7.07 -7.21 -4.69
N ASN A 76 -5.74 -7.07 -4.77
CA ASN A 76 -4.95 -6.43 -3.72
C ASN A 76 -5.37 -4.97 -3.49
N TYR A 77 -5.57 -4.20 -4.56
CA TYR A 77 -6.04 -2.81 -4.46
C TYR A 77 -7.46 -2.72 -3.87
N SER A 78 -8.35 -3.67 -4.14
CA SER A 78 -9.68 -3.74 -3.52
C SER A 78 -9.61 -3.93 -1.99
N LEU A 79 -8.67 -4.78 -1.52
CA LEU A 79 -8.39 -4.96 -0.10
C LEU A 79 -7.86 -3.67 0.54
N LEU A 80 -6.85 -3.05 -0.10
CA LEU A 80 -6.27 -1.79 0.35
C LEU A 80 -7.32 -0.67 0.45
N HIS A 81 -8.15 -0.55 -0.58
CA HIS A 81 -9.25 0.42 -0.65
C HIS A 81 -10.26 0.22 0.49
N SER A 82 -10.57 -1.03 0.81
CA SER A 82 -11.44 -1.37 1.94
C SER A 82 -10.81 -1.00 3.27
N ALA A 83 -9.50 -1.20 3.43
CA ALA A 83 -8.76 -0.81 4.63
C ALA A 83 -8.74 0.71 4.83
N PHE A 84 -8.47 1.47 3.77
CA PHE A 84 -8.52 2.94 3.77
C PHE A 84 -9.86 3.48 4.26
N ARG A 85 -10.97 2.90 3.80
CA ARG A 85 -12.32 3.30 4.26
C ARG A 85 -12.52 3.04 5.75
N LYS A 86 -12.01 1.93 6.29
CA LYS A 86 -12.13 1.60 7.72
C LYS A 86 -11.41 2.61 8.61
N VAL A 87 -10.28 3.15 8.16
CA VAL A 87 -9.46 4.08 8.95
C VAL A 87 -9.72 5.55 8.62
N GLY A 88 -10.62 5.87 7.69
CA GLY A 88 -10.97 7.25 7.34
C GLY A 88 -9.94 7.96 6.45
N VAL A 89 -9.18 7.23 5.63
CA VAL A 89 -8.35 7.83 4.57
C VAL A 89 -9.26 8.40 3.48
N VAL A 90 -9.07 9.67 3.13
CA VAL A 90 -9.80 10.34 2.06
C VAL A 90 -9.30 9.79 0.73
N GLN A 91 -10.19 9.10 0.02
CA GLN A 91 -9.84 8.48 -1.26
C GLN A 91 -9.79 9.56 -2.33
N VAL A 92 -8.63 9.75 -2.97
CA VAL A 92 -8.54 10.52 -4.20
C VAL A 92 -9.21 9.69 -5.29
N SER A 93 -10.33 10.18 -5.82
CA SER A 93 -11.03 9.57 -6.95
C SER A 93 -10.20 9.75 -8.23
N THR A 94 -9.11 9.00 -8.36
CA THR A 94 -8.39 8.90 -9.63
C THR A 94 -9.06 7.79 -10.42
N PHE A 95 -9.72 8.17 -11.52
CA PHE A 95 -10.23 7.21 -12.51
C PHE A 95 -9.05 6.37 -13.02
N ILE A 96 -9.05 5.09 -12.64
CA ILE A 96 -8.29 4.03 -13.34
C ILE A 96 -9.10 3.55 -14.53
#